data_AF-A0A1G7EZG5-F1
#
_entry.id   AF-A0A1G7EZG5-F1
#
_cell.length_a   1.000
_cell.length_b   1.000
_cell.length_c   1.000
_cell.angle_alpha   90.00
_cell.angle_beta   90.00
_cell.angle_gamma   90.00
#
_symmetry.space_group_name_H-M   'P 1'
#
loop_
_entity.id
_entity.type
_entity.pdbx_description
1 polymer ?
#
loop_
_entity_poly.entity_id
_entity_poly.type
_entity_poly.pdbx_seq_one_letter_code
_entity_poly.pdbx_strand_id
1 'polypeptide(L)'
;MAQRYGGKYSPDSPEGDAPEAVERIRPSHYKGARVDPVGARSNVLFAPPIVLAATSLGGGAAQLATGLAGAGVLLLGAWLLREGLRAEAAFAERRVARRPAIPRKIFAAGLAGLGVAIAVVSKTDSMQFAAPLLYGLSAAALHLAAFGIDPLRSKGMEGVDTFQQDRVARAVQEAETYLTEMEDAVRRAGDRQVEARVERFHAKVSELIRTVEEDPRDLTAARRYLGVYLMGARDAAVKFADIYSRTQDRGAKSDFMMLLTDLEESFGQKTEKLLLDNNADLSVEIEVLRDRLQREGVRPS
;
A
#
# COMPACT_ATOMS: atom_id res chain seq x y z
N MET A 1 -52.65 3.60 -15.97
CA MET A 1 -52.67 3.75 -14.50
C MET A 1 -51.35 4.37 -14.09
N ALA A 2 -51.35 5.61 -13.61
CA ALA A 2 -50.15 6.35 -13.24
C ALA A 2 -50.12 6.55 -11.73
N GLN A 3 -49.11 6.01 -11.04
CA GLN A 3 -48.83 6.36 -9.64
C GLN A 3 -48.05 7.68 -9.62
N ARG A 4 -48.61 8.69 -8.95
CA ARG A 4 -47.96 9.99 -8.73
C ARG A 4 -46.94 9.86 -7.60
N TYR A 5 -45.68 10.14 -7.89
CA TYR A 5 -44.65 10.36 -6.87
C TYR A 5 -44.66 11.82 -6.44
N GLY A 6 -45.08 12.08 -5.20
CA GLY A 6 -44.86 13.36 -4.51
C GLY A 6 -43.66 13.22 -3.59
N GLY A 7 -42.56 13.92 -3.87
CA GLY A 7 -41.40 14.04 -2.99
C GLY A 7 -41.51 15.27 -2.07
N LYS A 8 -40.62 15.35 -1.07
CA LYS A 8 -40.62 16.35 0.04
C LYS A 8 -40.49 17.83 -0.34
N TYR A 9 -40.54 18.16 -1.63
CA TYR A 9 -40.52 19.53 -2.14
C TYR A 9 -41.76 19.82 -3.01
N SER A 10 -42.86 19.10 -2.81
CA SER A 10 -44.15 19.54 -3.35
C SER A 10 -44.59 20.80 -2.61
N PRO A 11 -45.16 21.81 -3.32
CA PRO A 11 -45.52 23.08 -2.71
C PRO A 11 -46.65 23.01 -1.68
N ASP A 12 -47.26 21.84 -1.46
CA ASP A 12 -48.39 21.62 -0.56
C ASP A 12 -48.03 20.67 0.59
N SER A 13 -47.23 21.12 1.56
CA SER A 13 -47.12 20.41 2.85
C SER A 13 -47.17 21.42 4.00
N PRO A 14 -48.13 21.28 4.95
CA PRO A 14 -48.33 22.23 6.01
C PRO A 14 -47.13 22.26 6.97
N GLU A 15 -46.72 23.47 7.35
CA GLU A 15 -45.71 23.76 8.35
C GLU A 15 -46.10 23.15 9.70
N GLY A 16 -45.20 22.36 10.30
CA GLY A 16 -45.36 21.88 11.67
C GLY A 16 -44.73 20.51 11.92
N ASP A 17 -43.43 20.52 12.21
CA ASP A 17 -42.68 19.67 13.16
C ASP A 17 -41.28 19.37 12.62
N ALA A 18 -40.28 19.89 13.33
CA ALA A 18 -38.87 19.63 13.08
C ALA A 18 -38.42 18.44 13.94
N PRO A 19 -37.99 17.31 13.35
CA PRO A 19 -37.13 16.36 14.03
C PRO A 19 -35.68 16.82 13.91
N GLU A 20 -34.94 16.60 14.98
CA GLU A 20 -33.52 16.87 15.18
C GLU A 20 -32.64 16.56 13.96
N ALA A 21 -31.61 17.39 13.80
CA ALA A 21 -30.64 17.34 12.72
C ALA A 21 -29.96 15.97 12.64
N VAL A 22 -30.52 15.07 11.82
CA VAL A 22 -29.78 13.92 11.28
C VAL A 22 -28.72 14.51 10.36
N GLU A 23 -27.52 14.61 10.89
CA GLU A 23 -26.29 14.89 10.15
C GLU A 23 -26.28 13.99 8.91
N ARG A 24 -26.51 14.60 7.73
CA ARG A 24 -26.47 13.88 6.47
C ARG A 24 -25.03 13.46 6.24
N ILE A 25 -24.68 12.25 6.68
CA ILE A 25 -23.46 11.55 6.32
C ILE A 25 -23.43 11.51 4.79
N ARG A 26 -22.72 12.46 4.18
CA ARG A 26 -22.29 12.35 2.78
C ARG A 26 -21.09 11.42 2.83
N PRO A 27 -21.18 10.17 2.33
CA PRO A 27 -19.99 9.34 2.24
C PRO A 27 -19.03 10.03 1.27
N SER A 28 -17.92 10.54 1.81
CA SER A 28 -16.77 10.98 1.03
C SER A 28 -16.12 9.74 0.42
N HIS A 29 -16.70 9.19 -0.64
CA HIS A 29 -16.25 7.96 -1.32
C HIS A 29 -14.89 8.06 -2.05
N TYR A 30 -14.06 9.06 -1.74
CA TYR A 30 -12.79 9.28 -2.42
C TYR A 30 -11.68 9.82 -1.51
N LYS A 31 -11.68 9.48 -0.21
CA LYS A 31 -10.48 9.63 0.63
C LYS A 31 -9.76 8.28 0.70
N GLY A 32 -8.87 8.02 -0.26
CA GLY A 32 -8.01 6.83 -0.23
C GLY A 32 -8.01 5.95 -1.50
N ALA A 33 -8.51 6.42 -2.65
CA ALA A 33 -8.38 5.67 -3.90
C ALA A 33 -6.88 5.51 -4.26
N ARG A 34 -6.36 4.29 -4.06
CA ARG A 34 -4.98 3.90 -4.39
C ARG A 34 -4.92 3.51 -5.86
N VAL A 35 -4.09 4.18 -6.63
CA VAL A 35 -3.82 3.78 -8.03
C VAL A 35 -2.80 2.64 -7.99
N ASP A 36 -3.11 1.48 -8.59
CA ASP A 36 -2.10 0.41 -8.73
C ASP A 36 -0.90 0.99 -9.51
N PRO A 37 0.31 1.01 -8.95
CA PRO A 37 1.50 1.52 -9.61
C PRO A 37 1.83 0.76 -10.90
N VAL A 38 1.28 -0.44 -11.08
CA VAL A 38 1.31 -1.21 -12.31
C VAL A 38 0.29 -0.65 -13.31
N GLY A 39 0.69 0.42 -13.99
CA GLY A 39 -0.12 1.06 -15.03
C GLY A 39 0.03 0.41 -16.42
N ALA A 40 -0.66 0.99 -17.41
CA ALA A 40 -0.60 0.56 -18.81
C ALA A 40 0.84 0.48 -19.36
N ARG A 41 1.73 1.37 -18.89
CA ARG A 41 3.14 1.44 -19.32
C ARG A 41 3.93 0.15 -19.03
N SER A 42 3.73 -0.48 -17.87
CA SER A 42 4.41 -1.76 -17.57
C SER A 42 3.77 -2.94 -18.32
N ASN A 43 2.47 -2.89 -18.61
CA ASN A 43 1.78 -3.96 -19.32
C ASN A 43 2.22 -4.05 -20.80
N VAL A 44 2.61 -2.94 -21.42
CA VAL A 44 3.14 -2.91 -22.80
C VAL A 44 4.39 -3.79 -22.94
N LEU A 45 5.20 -3.97 -21.89
CA LEU A 45 6.40 -4.80 -21.93
C LEU A 45 6.15 -6.31 -22.07
N PHE A 46 4.90 -6.76 -21.95
CA PHE A 46 4.53 -8.14 -22.25
C PHE A 46 4.31 -8.39 -23.75
N ALA A 47 4.18 -7.35 -24.57
CA ALA A 47 4.01 -7.52 -26.02
C ALA A 47 5.29 -8.00 -26.74
N PRO A 48 6.50 -7.43 -26.49
CA PRO A 48 7.73 -7.89 -27.14
C PRO A 48 8.02 -9.40 -27.04
N PRO A 49 7.92 -10.07 -25.87
CA PRO A 49 8.16 -11.51 -25.81
C PRO A 49 7.15 -12.33 -26.61
N ILE A 50 5.88 -11.91 -26.65
CA ILE A 50 4.84 -12.58 -27.45
C ILE A 50 5.18 -12.48 -28.94
N VAL A 51 5.53 -11.26 -29.40
CA VAL A 51 5.94 -11.03 -30.79
C VAL A 51 7.18 -11.86 -31.12
N LEU A 52 8.18 -11.88 -30.23
CA LEU A 52 9.39 -12.68 -30.43
C LEU A 52 9.06 -14.16 -30.59
N ALA A 53 8.33 -14.75 -29.63
CA ALA A 53 7.92 -16.14 -29.68
C ALA A 53 7.14 -16.48 -30.96
N ALA A 54 6.16 -15.63 -31.34
CA ALA A 54 5.37 -15.82 -32.55
C ALA A 54 6.24 -15.78 -33.82
N THR A 55 7.17 -14.82 -33.92
CA THR A 55 8.06 -14.73 -35.08
C THR A 55 9.11 -15.85 -35.14
N SER A 56 9.37 -16.54 -34.03
CA SER A 56 10.29 -17.68 -33.96
C SER A 56 9.66 -19.01 -34.36
N LEU A 57 8.32 -19.13 -34.39
CA LEU A 57 7.62 -20.35 -34.79
C LEU A 57 7.84 -20.73 -36.25
N GLY A 58 8.07 -19.76 -37.13
CA GLY A 58 8.34 -19.99 -38.55
C GLY A 58 9.80 -20.33 -38.88
N GLY A 59 10.68 -20.38 -37.88
CA GLY A 59 12.11 -20.62 -38.06
C GLY A 59 12.53 -22.09 -37.94
N GLY A 60 13.83 -22.35 -38.09
CA GLY A 60 14.42 -23.66 -37.78
C GLY A 60 14.46 -23.96 -36.27
N ALA A 61 14.72 -25.21 -35.89
CA ALA A 61 14.70 -25.65 -34.49
C ALA A 61 15.63 -24.82 -33.56
N ALA A 62 16.81 -24.44 -34.04
CA ALA A 62 17.75 -23.61 -33.29
C ALA A 62 17.22 -22.17 -33.08
N GLN A 63 16.60 -21.59 -34.11
CA GLN A 63 15.97 -20.27 -34.05
C GLN A 63 14.74 -20.27 -33.12
N LEU A 64 13.95 -21.34 -33.16
CA LEU A 64 12.83 -21.52 -32.25
C LEU A 64 13.29 -21.59 -30.80
N ALA A 65 14.28 -22.45 -30.50
CA ALA A 65 14.79 -22.62 -29.14
C ALA A 65 15.38 -21.32 -28.57
N THR A 66 16.23 -20.64 -29.34
CA THR A 66 16.84 -19.37 -28.93
C THR A 66 15.83 -18.24 -28.83
N GLY A 67 14.85 -18.16 -29.75
CA GLY A 67 13.75 -17.20 -29.71
C GLY A 67 12.86 -17.36 -28.49
N LEU A 68 12.49 -18.60 -28.14
CA LEU A 68 11.72 -18.90 -26.93
C LEU A 68 12.52 -18.60 -25.66
N ALA A 69 13.81 -18.89 -25.63
CA ALA A 69 14.68 -18.52 -24.52
C ALA A 69 14.71 -16.99 -24.33
N GLY A 70 14.90 -16.22 -25.41
CA GLY A 70 14.85 -14.76 -25.37
C GLY A 70 13.50 -14.23 -24.91
N ALA A 71 12.40 -14.80 -25.40
CA ALA A 71 11.04 -14.44 -24.98
C ALA A 71 10.81 -14.75 -23.49
N GLY A 72 11.30 -15.88 -22.99
CA GLY A 72 11.25 -16.24 -21.57
C GLY A 72 12.00 -15.24 -20.70
N VAL A 73 13.21 -14.85 -21.10
CA VAL A 73 14.01 -13.83 -20.39
C VAL A 73 13.30 -12.47 -20.36
N LEU A 74 12.70 -12.05 -21.49
CA LEU A 74 11.92 -10.82 -21.57
C LEU A 74 10.66 -10.86 -20.68
N LEU A 75 9.94 -12.00 -20.63
CA LEU A 75 8.79 -12.17 -19.75
C LEU A 75 9.17 -12.09 -18.27
N LEU A 76 10.27 -12.73 -17.88
CA LEU A 76 10.80 -12.65 -16.53
C LEU A 76 11.19 -11.21 -16.17
N GLY A 77 11.82 -10.48 -17.09
CA GLY A 77 12.13 -9.06 -16.91
C GLY A 77 10.87 -8.20 -16.73
N ALA A 78 9.86 -8.38 -17.58
CA ALA A 78 8.59 -7.65 -17.48
C ALA A 78 7.84 -7.95 -16.17
N TRP A 79 7.85 -9.22 -15.72
CA TRP A 79 7.28 -9.61 -14.44
C TRP A 79 8.01 -8.96 -13.26
N LEU A 80 9.35 -9.02 -13.26
CA LEU A 80 10.18 -8.44 -12.21
C LEU A 80 10.03 -6.91 -12.13
N LEU A 81 9.83 -6.24 -13.27
CA LEU A 81 9.55 -4.81 -13.30
C LEU A 81 8.23 -4.46 -12.60
N ARG A 82 7.15 -5.23 -12.80
CA ARG A 82 5.87 -4.99 -12.11
C ARG A 82 6.05 -5.07 -10.60
N GLU A 83 6.80 -6.05 -10.13
CA GLU A 83 7.11 -6.17 -8.70
C GLU A 83 7.99 -5.02 -8.20
N GLY A 84 8.95 -4.55 -9.01
CA GLY A 84 9.78 -3.39 -8.70
C GLY A 84 8.98 -2.10 -8.56
N LEU A 85 8.02 -1.87 -9.47
CA LEU A 85 7.12 -0.72 -9.42
C LEU A 85 6.22 -0.74 -8.18
N ARG A 86 5.70 -1.92 -7.80
CA ARG A 86 4.93 -2.09 -6.56
C ARG A 86 5.77 -1.83 -5.32
N ALA A 87 6.99 -2.36 -5.29
CA ALA A 87 7.92 -2.16 -4.18
C ALA A 87 8.32 -0.68 -4.03
N GLU A 88 8.54 0.02 -5.14
CA GLU A 88 8.84 1.45 -5.12
C GLU A 88 7.66 2.30 -4.64
N ALA A 89 6.43 1.99 -5.07
CA ALA A 89 5.24 2.70 -4.59
C ALA A 89 5.05 2.51 -3.09
N ALA A 90 5.16 1.28 -2.59
CA ALA A 90 5.11 0.99 -1.16
C ALA A 90 6.23 1.70 -0.39
N PHE A 91 7.43 1.78 -0.96
CA PHE A 91 8.53 2.56 -0.40
C PHE A 91 8.21 4.06 -0.40
N ALA A 92 7.64 4.61 -1.47
CA ALA A 92 7.34 6.03 -1.63
C ALA A 92 6.25 6.51 -0.67
N GLU A 93 5.21 5.72 -0.45
CA GLU A 93 4.08 6.03 0.45
C GLU A 93 4.52 6.20 1.91
N ARG A 94 5.51 5.42 2.36
CA ARG A 94 5.98 5.44 3.75
C ARG A 94 6.93 6.61 4.00
N ARG A 95 6.87 7.27 5.17
CA ARG A 95 7.90 8.28 5.52
C ARG A 95 9.21 7.65 5.97
N VAL A 96 9.11 6.51 6.66
CA VAL A 96 10.23 5.69 7.12
C VAL A 96 10.18 4.35 6.41
N ALA A 97 11.20 4.03 5.62
CA ALA A 97 11.24 2.76 4.89
C ALA A 97 12.68 2.32 4.60
N ARG A 98 12.91 1.01 4.71
CA ARG A 98 14.16 0.38 4.29
C ARG A 98 14.18 0.23 2.77
N ARG A 99 15.36 0.42 2.16
CA ARG A 99 15.55 0.12 0.73
C ARG A 99 15.12 -1.33 0.41
N PRO A 100 14.53 -1.59 -0.78
CA PRO A 100 14.27 -2.95 -1.24
C PRO A 100 15.52 -3.83 -1.19
N ALA A 101 15.38 -5.08 -0.78
CA ALA A 101 16.51 -6.00 -0.64
C ALA A 101 17.18 -6.34 -1.97
N ILE A 102 16.42 -6.33 -3.06
CA ILE A 102 16.88 -6.59 -4.43
C ILE A 102 16.40 -5.41 -5.30
N PRO A 103 17.28 -4.75 -6.07
CA PRO A 103 16.92 -3.68 -6.99
C PRO A 103 16.24 -4.26 -8.26
N ARG A 104 14.96 -4.59 -8.13
CA ARG A 104 14.19 -5.35 -9.12
C ARG A 104 14.10 -4.64 -10.47
N LYS A 105 14.00 -3.31 -10.52
CA LYS A 105 13.98 -2.56 -11.80
C LYS A 105 15.33 -2.62 -12.51
N ILE A 106 16.45 -2.58 -11.77
CA ILE A 106 17.80 -2.75 -12.36
C ILE A 106 17.94 -4.15 -12.96
N PHE A 107 17.55 -5.19 -12.21
CA PHE A 107 17.57 -6.56 -12.73
C PHE A 107 16.63 -6.73 -13.93
N ALA A 108 15.45 -6.12 -13.90
CA ALA A 108 14.52 -6.13 -15.03
C ALA A 108 15.12 -5.46 -16.26
N ALA A 109 15.85 -4.36 -16.11
CA ALA A 109 16.58 -3.72 -17.21
C ALA A 109 17.68 -4.63 -17.77
N GLY A 110 18.42 -5.32 -16.90
CA GLY A 110 19.43 -6.32 -17.31
C GLY A 110 18.81 -7.48 -18.10
N LEU A 111 17.67 -8.01 -17.63
CA LEU A 111 16.92 -9.06 -18.31
C LEU A 111 16.32 -8.56 -19.64
N ALA A 112 15.82 -7.32 -19.69
CA ALA A 112 15.35 -6.71 -20.93
C ALA A 112 16.48 -6.63 -21.97
N GLY A 113 17.66 -6.17 -21.57
CA GLY A 113 18.84 -6.12 -22.43
C GLY A 113 19.29 -7.50 -22.90
N LEU A 114 19.37 -8.47 -21.99
CA LEU A 114 19.75 -9.84 -22.30
C LEU A 114 18.75 -10.51 -23.25
N GLY A 115 17.46 -10.36 -22.99
CA GLY A 115 16.39 -10.91 -23.82
C GLY A 115 16.41 -10.34 -25.24
N VAL A 116 16.66 -9.03 -25.38
CA VAL A 116 16.85 -8.39 -26.70
C VAL A 116 18.12 -8.89 -27.39
N ALA A 117 19.24 -9.04 -26.68
CA ALA A 117 20.46 -9.59 -27.26
C ALA A 117 20.25 -11.01 -27.79
N ILE A 118 19.57 -11.87 -27.02
CA ILE A 118 19.20 -13.23 -27.45
C ILE A 118 18.27 -13.18 -28.67
N ALA A 119 17.33 -12.25 -28.71
CA ALA A 119 16.41 -12.06 -29.84
C ALA A 119 17.13 -11.66 -31.14
N VAL A 120 18.22 -10.90 -31.05
CA VAL A 120 19.05 -10.54 -32.21
C VAL A 120 19.89 -11.74 -32.67
N VAL A 121 20.47 -12.49 -31.73
CA VAL A 121 21.22 -13.71 -32.04
C VAL A 121 20.33 -14.74 -32.74
N SER A 122 19.07 -14.90 -32.32
CA SER A 122 18.16 -15.87 -32.94
C SER A 122 17.77 -15.54 -34.39
N LYS A 123 18.00 -14.30 -34.85
CA LYS A 123 17.66 -13.84 -36.20
C LYS A 123 18.87 -13.63 -37.10
N THR A 124 20.08 -13.89 -36.62
CA THR A 124 21.30 -13.62 -37.36
C THR A 124 22.10 -14.92 -37.53
N ASP A 125 22.43 -15.28 -38.78
CA ASP A 125 23.21 -16.50 -39.08
C ASP A 125 24.72 -16.35 -38.83
N SER A 126 25.19 -15.15 -38.50
CA SER A 126 26.60 -14.85 -38.25
C SER A 126 26.92 -14.72 -36.76
N MET A 127 28.04 -15.30 -36.33
CA MET A 127 28.54 -15.26 -34.94
C MET A 127 29.15 -13.88 -34.54
N GLN A 128 28.51 -12.78 -34.96
CA GLN A 128 28.97 -11.43 -34.65
C GLN A 128 28.28 -10.92 -33.38
N PHE A 129 29.06 -10.69 -32.32
CA PHE A 129 28.52 -10.25 -31.02
C PHE A 129 28.25 -8.74 -30.94
N ALA A 130 28.72 -7.95 -31.91
CA ALA A 130 28.60 -6.50 -31.88
C ALA A 130 27.14 -6.02 -31.91
N ALA A 131 26.31 -6.55 -32.81
CA ALA A 131 24.91 -6.16 -32.91
C ALA A 131 24.09 -6.58 -31.67
N PRO A 132 24.11 -7.85 -31.20
CA PRO A 132 23.43 -8.25 -29.96
C PRO A 132 23.80 -7.39 -28.76
N LEU A 133 25.09 -7.03 -28.62
CA LEU A 133 25.56 -6.19 -27.54
C LEU A 133 24.97 -4.77 -27.61
N LEU A 134 25.00 -4.13 -28.79
CA LEU A 134 24.46 -2.79 -28.98
C LEU A 134 22.95 -2.73 -28.72
N TYR A 135 22.20 -3.67 -29.28
CA TYR A 135 20.75 -3.74 -29.06
C TYR A 135 20.40 -4.05 -27.61
N GLY A 136 21.14 -4.98 -26.97
CA GLY A 136 20.93 -5.31 -25.56
C GLY A 136 21.25 -4.15 -24.62
N LEU A 137 22.38 -3.46 -24.82
CA LEU A 137 22.73 -2.27 -24.04
C LEU A 137 21.74 -1.13 -24.24
N SER A 138 21.32 -0.90 -25.49
CA SER A 138 20.32 0.13 -25.82
C SER A 138 18.98 -0.19 -25.14
N ALA A 139 18.55 -1.44 -25.18
CA ALA A 139 17.31 -1.87 -24.53
C ALA A 139 17.39 -1.71 -22.99
N ALA A 140 18.50 -2.10 -22.36
CA ALA A 140 18.70 -1.89 -20.93
C ALA A 140 18.70 -0.40 -20.55
N ALA A 141 19.40 0.44 -21.32
CA ALA A 141 19.46 1.88 -21.09
C ALA A 141 18.08 2.55 -21.25
N LEU A 142 17.34 2.21 -22.31
CA LEU A 142 15.98 2.70 -22.54
C LEU A 142 15.02 2.21 -21.45
N HIS A 143 15.19 0.99 -20.95
CA HIS A 143 14.39 0.46 -19.85
C HIS A 143 14.62 1.26 -18.56
N LEU A 144 15.88 1.51 -18.19
CA LEU A 144 16.21 2.35 -17.04
C LEU A 144 15.70 3.78 -17.21
N ALA A 145 15.83 4.36 -18.41
CA ALA A 145 15.32 5.70 -18.70
C ALA A 145 13.79 5.79 -18.59
N ALA A 146 13.07 4.73 -19.02
CA ALA A 146 11.61 4.71 -19.01
C ALA A 146 11.01 4.46 -17.61
N PHE A 147 11.66 3.63 -16.78
CA PHE A 147 11.10 3.16 -15.50
C PHE A 147 11.85 3.64 -14.25
N GLY A 148 13.01 4.27 -14.41
CA GLY A 148 13.87 4.72 -13.32
C GLY A 148 14.63 3.59 -12.65
N ILE A 149 15.38 3.97 -11.61
CA ILE A 149 16.21 3.09 -10.79
C ILE A 149 15.49 2.86 -9.45
N ASP A 150 15.59 1.65 -8.88
CA ASP A 150 15.04 1.35 -7.56
C ASP A 150 15.64 2.28 -6.46
N PRO A 151 14.88 2.59 -5.39
CA PRO A 151 15.41 3.32 -4.24
C PRO A 151 16.60 2.59 -3.58
N LEU A 152 17.81 3.16 -3.68
CA LEU A 152 19.04 2.51 -3.18
C LEU A 152 19.39 2.89 -1.73
N ARG A 153 18.73 3.91 -1.19
CA ARG A 153 18.91 4.41 0.18
C ARG A 153 17.60 4.31 0.94
N SER A 154 17.69 3.85 2.18
CA SER A 154 16.58 3.93 3.11
C SER A 154 16.30 5.39 3.47
N LYS A 155 15.05 5.72 3.83
CA LYS A 155 14.63 7.07 4.23
C LYS A 155 14.03 7.07 5.63
N GLY A 156 14.14 8.22 6.30
CA GLY A 156 13.63 8.39 7.67
C GLY A 156 14.43 7.63 8.73
N MET A 157 15.67 7.21 8.40
CA MET A 157 16.52 6.40 9.29
C MET A 157 17.74 7.14 9.88
N GLU A 158 17.66 8.46 10.00
CA GLU A 158 18.73 9.29 10.57
C GLU A 158 18.35 9.71 12.00
N GLY A 159 19.25 9.50 12.97
CA GLY A 159 19.18 10.11 14.30
C GLY A 159 18.50 9.32 15.44
N VAL A 160 17.88 8.16 15.18
CA VAL A 160 17.34 7.25 16.21
C VAL A 160 17.85 5.84 15.96
N ASP A 161 18.29 5.16 17.02
CA ASP A 161 18.85 3.81 17.01
C ASP A 161 18.16 2.89 16.00
N THR A 162 18.89 2.42 14.98
CA THR A 162 18.38 1.61 13.86
C THR A 162 17.61 0.39 14.34
N PHE A 163 17.93 -0.13 15.53
CA PHE A 163 17.19 -1.22 16.15
C PHE A 163 15.75 -0.84 16.54
N GLN A 164 15.50 0.39 17.00
CA GLN A 164 14.16 0.84 17.33
C GLN A 164 13.30 0.96 16.08
N GLN A 165 13.83 1.55 15.02
CA GLN A 165 13.13 1.69 13.75
C GLN A 165 12.84 0.33 13.09
N ASP A 166 13.78 -0.61 13.14
CA ASP A 166 13.55 -1.99 12.67
C ASP A 166 12.46 -2.72 13.45
N ARG A 167 12.22 -2.37 14.72
CA ARG A 167 11.09 -2.89 15.50
C ARG A 167 9.78 -2.25 15.06
N VAL A 168 9.76 -0.93 14.82
CA VAL A 168 8.58 -0.22 14.31
C VAL A 168 8.17 -0.81 12.97
N ALA A 169 9.09 -0.88 12.01
CA ALA A 169 8.79 -1.39 10.67
C ALA A 169 8.20 -2.81 10.68
N ARG A 170 8.72 -3.70 11.53
CA ARG A 170 8.15 -5.05 11.70
C ARG A 170 6.75 -5.04 12.31
N ALA A 171 6.54 -4.26 13.36
CA ALA A 171 5.23 -4.15 14.00
C ALA A 171 4.17 -3.55 13.07
N VAL A 172 4.55 -2.56 12.26
CA VAL A 172 3.66 -1.97 11.24
C VAL A 172 3.31 -3.00 10.17
N GLN A 173 4.30 -3.73 9.65
CA GLN A 173 4.05 -4.76 8.64
C GLN A 173 3.13 -5.87 9.14
N GLU A 174 3.30 -6.30 10.40
CA GLU A 174 2.43 -7.29 11.04
C GLU A 174 1.00 -6.75 11.21
N ALA A 175 0.85 -5.51 11.66
CA ALA A 175 -0.44 -4.83 11.77
C ALA A 175 -1.17 -4.71 10.41
N GLU A 176 -0.48 -4.29 9.36
CA GLU A 176 -1.01 -4.21 7.99
C GLU A 176 -1.46 -5.59 7.47
N THR A 177 -0.72 -6.65 7.84
CA THR A 177 -1.06 -8.03 7.49
C THR A 177 -2.39 -8.43 8.15
N TYR A 178 -2.56 -8.16 9.45
CA TYR A 178 -3.83 -8.45 10.13
C TYR A 178 -5.01 -7.67 9.55
N LEU A 179 -4.81 -6.41 9.19
CA LEU A 179 -5.85 -5.59 8.55
C LEU A 179 -6.27 -6.16 7.20
N THR A 180 -5.30 -6.58 6.38
CA THR A 180 -5.58 -7.20 5.07
C THR A 180 -6.37 -8.50 5.23
N GLU A 181 -5.94 -9.37 6.15
CA GLU A 181 -6.63 -10.62 6.45
C GLU A 181 -8.04 -10.40 7.00
N MET A 182 -8.22 -9.35 7.80
CA MET A 182 -9.52 -8.94 8.35
C MET A 182 -10.46 -8.47 7.23
N GLU A 183 -9.99 -7.62 6.31
CA GLU A 183 -10.76 -7.16 5.14
C GLU A 183 -11.17 -8.34 4.24
N ASP A 184 -10.24 -9.26 3.97
CA ASP A 184 -10.51 -10.45 3.16
C ASP A 184 -11.53 -11.38 3.82
N ALA A 185 -11.50 -11.50 5.16
CA ALA A 185 -12.48 -12.27 5.90
C ALA A 185 -13.88 -11.67 5.77
N VAL A 186 -14.06 -10.37 6.02
CA VAL A 186 -15.39 -9.74 5.96
C VAL A 186 -15.93 -9.65 4.53
N ARG A 187 -15.07 -9.50 3.51
CA ARG A 187 -15.48 -9.57 2.11
C ARG A 187 -16.09 -10.91 1.75
N ARG A 188 -15.60 -12.01 2.36
CA ARG A 188 -16.15 -13.35 2.18
C ARG A 188 -17.53 -13.52 2.81
N ALA A 189 -17.82 -12.75 3.88
CA ALA A 189 -19.14 -12.73 4.51
C ALA A 189 -20.20 -12.02 3.65
N GLY A 190 -19.79 -11.11 2.77
CA GLY A 190 -20.64 -10.46 1.76
C GLY A 190 -21.61 -9.41 2.29
N ASP A 191 -21.43 -8.95 3.53
CA ASP A 191 -22.25 -7.88 4.12
C ASP A 191 -21.58 -6.52 3.96
N ARG A 192 -22.14 -5.67 3.09
CA ARG A 192 -21.60 -4.32 2.79
C ARG A 192 -21.50 -3.40 3.99
N GLN A 193 -22.39 -3.54 4.99
CA GLN A 193 -22.36 -2.69 6.17
C GLN A 193 -21.17 -3.05 7.06
N VAL A 194 -20.89 -4.34 7.19
CA VAL A 194 -19.72 -4.83 7.93
C VAL A 194 -18.43 -4.44 7.20
N GLU A 195 -18.36 -4.63 5.87
CA GLU A 195 -17.21 -4.19 5.07
C GLU A 195 -16.90 -2.70 5.28
N ALA A 196 -17.92 -1.83 5.20
CA ALA A 196 -17.76 -0.39 5.44
C ALA A 196 -17.37 -0.04 6.89
N ARG A 197 -17.70 -0.90 7.87
CA ARG A 197 -17.25 -0.72 9.26
C ARG A 197 -15.78 -1.09 9.41
N VAL A 198 -15.35 -2.20 8.81
CA VAL A 198 -13.94 -2.60 8.81
C VAL A 198 -13.05 -1.59 8.09
N GLU A 199 -13.50 -1.03 6.97
CA GLU A 199 -12.75 0.03 6.27
C GLU A 199 -12.55 1.28 7.15
N ARG A 200 -13.57 1.68 7.92
CA ARG A 200 -13.46 2.78 8.89
C ARG A 200 -12.49 2.43 10.03
N PHE A 201 -12.56 1.22 10.55
CA PHE A 201 -11.62 0.75 11.55
C PHE A 201 -10.18 0.74 11.01
N HIS A 202 -9.96 0.27 9.79
CA HIS A 202 -8.65 0.33 9.14
C HIS A 202 -8.12 1.77 9.09
N ALA A 203 -8.95 2.74 8.70
CA ALA A 203 -8.53 4.16 8.70
C ALA A 203 -8.07 4.64 10.09
N LYS A 204 -8.73 4.20 11.17
CA LYS A 204 -8.31 4.51 12.56
C LYS A 204 -6.99 3.86 12.94
N VAL A 205 -6.77 2.62 12.52
CA VAL A 205 -5.52 1.92 12.76
C VAL A 205 -4.37 2.55 11.95
N SER A 206 -4.61 2.97 10.71
CA SER A 206 -3.61 3.69 9.89
C SER A 206 -3.17 5.01 10.53
N GLU A 207 -4.08 5.71 11.22
CA GLU A 207 -3.77 6.92 11.99
C GLU A 207 -2.79 6.63 13.14
N LEU A 208 -3.06 5.55 13.90
CA LEU A 208 -2.17 5.09 14.96
C LEU A 208 -0.80 4.63 14.43
N ILE A 209 -0.79 3.84 13.35
CA ILE A 209 0.44 3.38 12.68
C ILE A 209 1.31 4.58 12.31
N ARG A 210 0.71 5.58 11.64
CA ARG A 210 1.43 6.78 11.22
C ARG A 210 1.99 7.56 12.42
N THR A 211 1.25 7.66 13.51
CA THR A 211 1.72 8.33 14.74
C THR A 211 2.98 7.63 15.30
N VAL A 212 2.99 6.30 15.32
CA VAL A 212 4.16 5.51 15.77
C VAL A 212 5.32 5.55 14.78
N GLU A 213 5.05 5.69 13.48
CA GLU A 213 6.09 5.91 12.47
C GLU A 213 6.74 7.30 12.60
N GLU A 214 5.97 8.31 13.03
CA GLU A 214 6.45 9.67 13.27
C GLU A 214 7.33 9.73 14.54
N ASP A 215 6.99 8.99 15.60
CA ASP A 215 7.83 8.81 16.79
C ASP A 215 8.03 7.32 17.18
N PRO A 216 9.22 6.73 16.89
CA PRO A 216 9.53 5.34 17.24
C PRO A 216 9.44 5.01 18.74
N ARG A 217 9.53 6.00 19.63
CA ARG A 217 9.46 5.81 21.09
C ARG A 217 8.06 5.35 21.52
N ASP A 218 7.03 5.80 20.79
CA ASP A 218 5.62 5.48 21.04
C ASP A 218 5.27 4.02 20.78
N LEU A 219 6.12 3.28 20.05
CA LEU A 219 5.90 1.86 19.78
C LEU A 219 5.70 1.06 21.06
N THR A 220 6.42 1.38 22.14
CA THR A 220 6.28 0.65 23.40
C THR A 220 4.87 0.79 23.96
N ALA A 221 4.27 1.98 23.84
CA ALA A 221 2.94 2.27 24.31
C ALA A 221 1.85 1.76 23.35
N ALA A 222 2.14 1.64 22.05
CA ALA A 222 1.21 1.19 21.01
C ALA A 222 1.27 -0.33 20.71
N ARG A 223 2.32 -1.04 21.14
CA ARG A 223 2.57 -2.46 20.81
C ARG A 223 1.39 -3.38 21.07
N ARG A 224 0.70 -3.20 22.20
CA ARG A 224 -0.48 -4.03 22.56
C ARG A 224 -1.62 -3.86 21.55
N TYR A 225 -1.80 -2.63 21.04
CA TYR A 225 -2.82 -2.31 20.05
C TYR A 225 -2.46 -2.91 18.69
N LEU A 226 -1.26 -2.63 18.19
CA LEU A 226 -0.81 -3.11 16.87
C LEU A 226 -0.59 -4.63 16.79
N GLY A 227 -0.31 -5.29 17.91
CA GLY A 227 -0.15 -6.74 17.97
C GLY A 227 -1.43 -7.44 18.42
N VAL A 228 -1.63 -7.50 19.73
CA VAL A 228 -2.65 -8.36 20.37
C VAL A 228 -4.08 -7.97 19.97
N TYR A 229 -4.40 -6.67 19.93
CA TYR A 229 -5.76 -6.24 19.61
C TYR A 229 -6.08 -6.39 18.13
N LEU A 230 -5.15 -6.07 17.21
CA LEU A 230 -5.37 -6.32 15.78
C LEU A 230 -5.45 -7.80 15.45
N MET A 231 -4.58 -8.63 16.03
CA MET A 231 -4.66 -10.08 15.89
C MET A 231 -6.03 -10.61 16.37
N GLY A 232 -6.49 -10.16 17.55
CA GLY A 232 -7.80 -10.53 18.09
C GLY A 232 -8.97 -10.05 17.22
N ALA A 233 -8.89 -8.82 16.68
CA ALA A 233 -9.89 -8.27 15.77
C ALA A 233 -9.98 -9.08 14.46
N ARG A 234 -8.82 -9.44 13.90
CA ARG A 234 -8.71 -10.32 12.73
C ARG A 234 -9.33 -11.69 13.00
N ASP A 235 -8.99 -12.32 14.13
CA ASP A 235 -9.54 -13.63 14.49
C ASP A 235 -11.06 -13.58 14.72
N ALA A 236 -11.56 -12.49 15.32
CA ALA A 236 -12.99 -12.25 15.46
C ALA A 236 -13.67 -12.08 14.09
N ALA A 237 -13.05 -11.37 13.15
CA ALA A 237 -13.56 -11.18 11.80
C ALA A 237 -13.63 -12.50 11.02
N VAL A 238 -12.62 -13.36 11.15
CA VAL A 238 -12.63 -14.71 10.55
C VAL A 238 -13.79 -15.54 11.12
N LYS A 239 -13.94 -15.60 12.45
CA LYS A 239 -15.05 -16.32 13.09
C LYS A 239 -16.41 -15.78 12.69
N PHE A 240 -16.56 -14.45 12.64
CA PHE A 240 -17.77 -13.79 12.17
C PHE A 240 -18.09 -14.21 10.73
N ALA A 241 -17.11 -14.14 9.83
CA ALA A 241 -17.31 -14.50 8.43
C ALA A 241 -17.73 -15.96 8.25
N ASP A 242 -17.12 -16.88 8.99
CA ASP A 242 -17.46 -18.31 8.94
C ASP A 242 -18.90 -18.56 9.40
N ILE A 243 -19.33 -17.95 10.51
CA ILE A 243 -20.70 -18.06 11.02
C ILE A 243 -21.68 -17.42 10.03
N TYR A 244 -21.43 -16.18 9.64
CA TYR A 244 -22.35 -15.39 8.84
C TYR A 244 -22.56 -15.97 7.43
N SER A 245 -21.51 -16.51 6.82
CA SER A 245 -21.59 -17.18 5.51
C SER A 245 -22.49 -18.42 5.50
N ARG A 246 -22.63 -19.09 6.66
CA ARG A 246 -23.38 -20.35 6.78
C ARG A 246 -24.83 -20.14 7.20
N THR A 247 -25.07 -19.23 8.14
CA THR A 247 -26.37 -19.08 8.82
C THR A 247 -26.98 -17.71 8.67
N GLN A 248 -26.24 -16.71 8.16
CA GLN A 248 -26.65 -15.30 8.13
C GLN A 248 -27.12 -14.80 9.51
N ASP A 249 -26.47 -15.27 10.57
CA ASP A 249 -26.84 -14.98 11.95
C ASP A 249 -26.73 -13.47 12.27
N ARG A 250 -27.87 -12.87 12.62
CA ARG A 250 -27.97 -11.45 12.97
C ARG A 250 -27.35 -11.14 14.34
N GLY A 251 -27.35 -12.09 15.27
CA GLY A 251 -26.70 -11.96 16.57
C GLY A 251 -25.19 -11.83 16.41
N ALA A 252 -24.57 -12.76 15.67
CA ALA A 252 -23.15 -12.71 15.35
C ALA A 252 -22.74 -11.40 14.64
N LYS A 253 -23.60 -10.88 13.74
CA LYS A 253 -23.39 -9.57 13.11
C LYS A 253 -23.43 -8.44 14.14
N SER A 254 -24.43 -8.43 15.03
CA SER A 254 -24.56 -7.41 16.07
C SER A 254 -23.34 -7.39 16.99
N ASP A 255 -22.91 -8.55 17.48
CA ASP A 255 -21.77 -8.70 18.38
C ASP A 255 -20.46 -8.22 17.73
N PHE A 256 -20.25 -8.60 16.46
CA PHE A 256 -19.08 -8.15 15.72
C PHE A 256 -19.10 -6.63 15.47
N MET A 257 -20.27 -6.06 15.18
CA MET A 257 -20.42 -4.60 15.01
C MET A 257 -20.19 -3.82 16.31
N MET A 258 -20.58 -4.38 17.47
CA MET A 258 -20.24 -3.81 18.78
C MET A 258 -18.73 -3.85 19.01
N LEU A 259 -18.09 -5.00 18.78
CA LEU A 259 -16.62 -5.12 18.89
C LEU A 259 -15.89 -4.08 18.03
N LEU A 260 -16.32 -3.88 16.77
CA LEU A 260 -15.72 -2.86 15.90
C LEU A 260 -15.90 -1.45 16.45
N THR A 261 -17.01 -1.17 17.12
CA THR A 261 -17.25 0.13 17.76
C THR A 261 -16.26 0.36 18.91
N ASP A 262 -16.10 -0.62 19.78
CA ASP A 262 -15.18 -0.54 20.93
C ASP A 262 -13.71 -0.43 20.47
N LEU A 263 -13.36 -1.16 19.40
CA LEU A 263 -12.03 -1.09 18.80
C LEU A 263 -11.77 0.29 18.15
N GLU A 264 -12.71 0.83 17.38
CA GLU A 264 -12.56 2.17 16.80
C GLU A 264 -12.36 3.24 17.88
N GLU A 265 -13.14 3.20 18.96
CA GLU A 265 -13.03 4.15 20.06
C GLU A 265 -11.69 4.02 20.79
N SER A 266 -11.32 2.80 21.18
CA SER A 266 -10.07 2.55 21.92
C SER A 266 -8.82 2.91 21.11
N PHE A 267 -8.79 2.61 19.81
CA PHE A 267 -7.68 3.02 18.94
C PHE A 267 -7.65 4.54 18.72
N GLY A 268 -8.82 5.18 18.61
CA GLY A 268 -8.93 6.64 18.53
C GLY A 268 -8.35 7.32 19.78
N GLN A 269 -8.83 6.94 20.96
CA GLN A 269 -8.33 7.45 22.25
C GLN A 269 -6.83 7.20 22.43
N LYS A 270 -6.33 6.04 21.99
CA LYS A 270 -4.92 5.73 22.07
C LYS A 270 -4.07 6.66 21.19
N THR A 271 -4.53 6.93 19.98
CA THR A 271 -3.85 7.83 19.03
C THR A 271 -3.81 9.26 19.59
N GLU A 272 -4.95 9.77 20.06
CA GLU A 272 -5.04 11.10 20.68
C GLU A 272 -4.09 11.24 21.87
N LYS A 273 -4.02 10.22 22.74
CA LYS A 273 -3.11 10.23 23.88
C LYS A 273 -1.64 10.37 23.45
N LEU A 274 -1.20 9.63 22.44
CA LEU A 274 0.19 9.73 21.96
C LEU A 274 0.49 11.13 21.39
N LEU A 275 -0.46 11.71 20.66
CA LEU A 275 -0.32 13.07 20.14
C LEU A 275 -0.24 14.11 21.26
N LEU A 276 -1.02 13.95 22.34
CA LEU A 276 -0.96 14.83 23.51
C LEU A 276 0.37 14.72 24.25
N ASP A 277 0.88 13.50 24.46
CA ASP A 277 2.17 13.25 25.10
C ASP A 277 3.31 13.92 24.30
N ASN A 278 3.28 13.80 22.96
CA ASN A 278 4.25 14.46 22.07
C ASN A 278 4.20 16.00 22.12
N ASN A 279 3.01 16.59 22.24
CA ASN A 279 2.86 18.05 22.39
C ASN A 279 3.37 18.55 23.76
N ALA A 280 3.19 17.75 24.82
CA ALA A 280 3.70 18.06 26.15
C ALA A 280 5.23 18.05 26.17
N ASP A 281 5.86 17.03 25.57
CA ASP A 281 7.32 16.93 25.43
C ASP A 281 7.90 18.15 24.71
N LEU A 282 7.32 18.56 23.58
CA LEU A 282 7.74 19.76 22.84
C LEU A 282 7.62 21.04 23.69
N SER A 283 6.53 21.17 24.45
CA SER A 283 6.30 22.34 25.30
C SER A 283 7.37 22.47 26.38
N VAL A 284 7.75 21.35 27.00
CA VAL A 284 8.85 21.29 27.98
C VAL A 284 10.19 21.63 27.32
N GLU A 285 10.49 21.09 26.13
CA GLU A 285 11.73 21.42 25.40
C GLU A 285 11.83 22.92 25.06
N ILE A 286 10.72 23.54 24.63
CA ILE A 286 10.66 24.98 24.36
C ILE A 286 10.93 25.79 25.64
N GLU A 287 10.36 25.39 26.77
CA GLU A 287 10.58 26.05 28.06
C GLU A 287 12.05 25.95 28.51
N VAL A 288 12.63 24.76 28.42
CA VAL A 288 14.06 24.53 28.73
C VAL A 288 14.97 25.36 27.83
N LEU A 289 14.67 25.45 26.52
CA LEU A 289 15.43 26.29 25.60
C LEU A 289 15.30 27.78 25.93
N ARG A 290 14.10 28.25 26.30
CA ARG A 290 13.89 29.65 26.74
C ARG A 290 14.70 29.97 27.99
N ASP A 291 14.69 29.09 28.98
CA ASP A 291 15.48 29.24 30.20
C ASP A 291 16.98 29.30 29.91
N ARG A 292 17.45 28.45 28.99
CA ARG A 292 18.86 28.45 28.56
C ARG A 292 19.23 29.74 27.84
N LEU A 293 18.40 30.19 26.89
CA LEU A 293 18.62 31.45 26.16
C LEU A 293 18.60 32.67 27.10
N GLN A 294 17.73 32.68 28.11
CA GLN A 294 17.72 33.72 29.14
C GLN A 294 19.01 33.73 29.97
N ARG A 295 19.53 32.55 30.34
CA ARG A 295 20.81 32.41 31.06
C ARG A 295 22.01 32.81 30.20
N GLU A 296 21.96 32.53 28.90
CA GLU A 296 23.01 32.87 27.93
C GLU A 296 22.89 34.32 27.40
N GLY A 297 21.89 35.09 27.87
CA GLY A 297 21.75 36.52 27.58
C GLY A 297 21.28 36.87 26.17
N VAL A 298 20.85 35.89 25.38
CA VAL A 298 20.39 36.07 24.00
C VAL A 298 18.95 36.56 24.03
N ARG A 299 18.74 37.87 23.90
CA ARG A 299 17.40 38.44 23.76
C ARG A 299 16.94 38.34 22.30
N PRO A 300 15.75 37.82 22.01
CA PRO A 300 15.17 37.95 20.68
C PRO A 300 14.95 39.45 20.40
N SER A 301 15.50 39.93 19.28
CA SER A 301 15.24 41.26 18.72
C SER A 301 13.79 41.38 18.24
#